data_AF-A0A7S1ZQS3-F1
#
_entry.id   AF-A0A7S1ZQS3-F1
#
_cell.length_a   1.000
_cell.length_b   1.000
_cell.length_c   1.000
_cell.angle_alpha   90.00
_cell.angle_beta   90.00
_cell.angle_gamma   90.00
#
_symmetry.space_group_name_H-M   'P 1'
#
loop_
_entity.id
_entity.type
_entity.pdbx_description
1 polymer ?
#
loop_
_entity_poly.entity_id
_entity_poly.type
_entity_poly.pdbx_seq_one_letter_code
_entity_poly.pdbx_strand_id
1 'polypeptide(L)'
;IRANASHLHGRDQEVEKLLNVYGRVRNNRKSLREKRGTKSTVSHSELVLISGQSGTGKTALAHALKSSVKHKGDFYVSGKFDKQIQATPYSAFAAAFTE
;
A
#
# COMPACT_ATOMS: atom_id res chain seq x y z
N ILE A 1 1.41 -14.12 -13.42
CA ILE A 1 0.28 -13.24 -13.04
C ILE A 1 0.71 -11.81 -13.37
N ARG A 2 0.36 -11.32 -14.57
CA ARG A 2 0.67 -9.94 -14.98
C ARG A 2 -0.40 -9.04 -14.36
N ALA A 3 -0.03 -8.28 -13.33
CA ALA A 3 -0.88 -7.19 -12.86
C ALA A 3 -1.01 -6.21 -14.02
N ASN A 4 -2.24 -5.77 -14.34
CA ASN A 4 -2.46 -4.74 -15.34
C ASN A 4 -1.82 -3.43 -14.87
N ALA A 5 -0.56 -3.23 -15.27
CA ALA A 5 0.25 -2.04 -15.14
C ALA A 5 0.26 -1.27 -16.47
N SER A 6 -0.93 -1.08 -17.07
CA SER A 6 -1.10 -0.54 -18.43
C SER A 6 -0.67 0.92 -18.62
N HIS A 7 0.16 1.47 -17.71
CA HIS A 7 0.70 2.82 -17.82
C HIS A 7 2.06 3.06 -17.15
N LEU A 8 2.76 2.01 -16.67
CA LEU A 8 4.07 2.15 -16.02
C LEU A 8 5.15 1.38 -16.78
N HIS A 9 5.55 1.91 -17.93
CA HIS A 9 6.68 1.34 -18.67
C HIS A 9 8.01 1.61 -17.94
N GLY A 10 8.85 0.58 -17.82
CA GLY A 10 10.21 0.70 -17.28
C GLY A 10 10.31 0.77 -15.75
N ARG A 11 9.21 0.53 -15.01
CA ARG A 11 9.18 0.57 -13.54
C ARG A 11 8.89 -0.78 -12.89
N ASP A 12 9.19 -1.85 -13.63
CA ASP A 12 8.90 -3.22 -13.21
C ASP A 12 9.63 -3.60 -11.92
N GLN A 13 10.87 -3.12 -11.75
CA GLN A 13 11.68 -3.38 -10.55
C GLN A 13 11.07 -2.73 -9.31
N GLU A 14 10.59 -1.49 -9.39
CA GLU A 14 9.95 -0.85 -8.24
C GLU A 14 8.59 -1.46 -7.92
N VAL A 15 7.83 -1.86 -8.95
CA VAL A 15 6.56 -2.59 -8.76
C VAL A 15 6.82 -3.91 -8.03
N GLU A 16 7.82 -4.68 -8.47
CA GLU A 16 8.21 -5.92 -7.83
C GLU A 16 8.62 -5.70 -6.36
N LYS A 17 9.40 -4.65 -6.09
CA LYS A 17 9.79 -4.29 -4.72
C LYS A 17 8.59 -4.02 -3.82
N LEU A 18 7.59 -3.29 -4.32
CA LEU A 18 6.35 -3.02 -3.60
C LEU A 18 5.53 -4.30 -3.36
N LEU A 19 5.45 -5.19 -4.35
CA LEU A 19 4.76 -6.48 -4.22
C LEU A 19 5.43 -7.39 -3.19
N ASN A 20 6.77 -7.37 -3.13
CA ASN A 20 7.54 -8.12 -2.15
C ASN A 20 7.28 -7.63 -0.72
N VAL A 21 7.31 -6.31 -0.49
CA VAL A 21 6.93 -5.70 0.79
C VAL A 21 5.52 -6.13 1.22
N TYR A 22 4.54 -6.00 0.31
CA TYR A 22 3.17 -6.40 0.57
C TYR A 22 3.05 -7.91 0.91
N GLY A 23 3.78 -8.76 0.19
CA GLY A 23 3.86 -10.19 0.46
C GLY A 23 4.37 -10.50 1.88
N ARG A 24 5.45 -9.83 2.31
CA ARG A 24 6.01 -10.00 3.66
C ARG A 24 5.00 -9.64 4.75
N VAL A 25 4.36 -8.47 4.63
CA VAL A 25 3.35 -8.00 5.61
C VAL A 25 2.17 -8.99 5.70
N ARG A 26 1.68 -9.50 4.58
CA ARG A 26 0.58 -10.47 4.55
C ARG A 26 0.96 -11.81 5.17
N ASN A 27 2.15 -12.34 4.87
CA ASN A 27 2.59 -13.64 5.37
C ASN A 27 2.86 -13.61 6.88
N ASN A 28 3.44 -12.52 7.39
CA ASN A 28 3.64 -12.32 8.82
C ASN A 28 2.31 -12.26 9.60
N ARG A 29 1.26 -11.66 9.01
CA ARG A 29 -0.09 -11.68 9.61
C ARG A 29 -0.70 -13.08 9.68
N LYS A 30 -0.48 -13.92 8.65
CA LYS A 30 -0.95 -15.32 8.64
C LYS A 30 -0.28 -16.15 9.73
N SER A 31 1.05 -16.08 9.83
CA SER A 31 1.81 -16.86 10.83
C SER A 31 1.45 -16.48 12.28
N LEU A 32 1.20 -15.19 12.54
CA LEU A 32 0.72 -14.70 13.84
C LEU A 32 -0.71 -15.16 14.17
N ARG A 33 -1.58 -15.31 13.16
CA ARG A 33 -2.93 -15.84 13.33
C ARG A 33 -2.95 -17.34 13.60
N GLU A 34 -2.03 -18.09 13.00
CA GLU A 34 -1.89 -19.55 13.20
C GLU A 34 -1.27 -19.87 14.57
N LYS A 35 -0.36 -19.03 15.07
CA LYS A 35 0.27 -19.16 16.41
C LYS A 35 -0.58 -18.59 17.56
N ARG A 36 -1.91 -18.64 17.47
CA ARG A 36 -2.90 -18.06 18.41
C ARG A 36 -2.94 -18.74 19.81
N GLY A 37 -1.78 -18.93 20.43
CA GLY A 37 -1.63 -19.30 21.84
C GLY A 37 -0.79 -18.32 22.65
N THR A 38 0.06 -17.49 22.01
CA THR A 38 0.91 -16.52 22.70
C THR A 38 0.72 -15.12 22.13
N LYS A 39 0.34 -14.17 22.99
CA LYS A 39 0.23 -12.74 22.69
C LYS A 39 1.60 -12.20 22.25
N SER A 40 1.93 -12.29 20.97
CA SER A 40 2.93 -11.40 20.37
C SER A 40 2.21 -10.12 19.94
N THR A 41 2.45 -9.03 20.66
CA THR A 41 1.80 -7.73 20.50
C THR A 41 2.41 -6.86 19.40
N VAL A 42 3.37 -7.39 18.62
CA VAL A 42 4.06 -6.61 17.59
C VAL A 42 3.34 -6.75 16.25
N SER A 43 2.47 -5.77 15.97
CA SER A 43 1.94 -5.56 14.62
C SER A 43 3.09 -5.30 13.64
N HIS A 44 3.33 -6.23 12.72
CA HIS A 44 4.25 -6.02 11.61
C HIS A 44 3.62 -5.08 10.57
N SER A 45 3.84 -3.79 10.76
CA SER A 45 3.50 -2.74 9.79
C SER A 45 4.79 -2.30 9.10
N GLU A 46 4.78 -2.24 7.77
CA GLU A 46 5.89 -1.70 6.98
C GLU A 46 5.50 -0.34 6.39
N LEU A 47 6.44 0.59 6.35
CA LEU A 47 6.30 1.90 5.71
C LEU A 47 7.23 1.97 4.50
N VAL A 48 6.71 2.41 3.36
CA VAL A 48 7.49 2.61 2.14
C VAL A 48 7.40 4.06 1.71
N LEU A 49 8.56 4.70 1.51
CA LEU A 49 8.67 6.04 0.93
C LEU A 49 9.02 5.93 -0.56
N ILE A 50 8.20 6.53 -1.42
CA ILE A 50 8.46 6.65 -2.86
C ILE A 50 8.88 8.10 -3.13
N SER A 51 10.17 8.32 -3.36
CA SER A 51 10.75 9.64 -3.67
C SER A 51 11.19 9.74 -5.14
N GLY A 52 11.42 10.96 -5.63
CA GLY A 52 11.86 11.23 -7.00
C GLY A 52 11.27 12.52 -7.57
N GLN A 53 11.77 12.93 -8.74
CA GLN A 53 11.39 14.19 -9.40
C GLN A 53 9.87 14.30 -9.65
N SER A 54 9.34 15.53 -9.64
CA SER A 54 7.93 15.75 -9.97
C SER A 54 7.59 15.21 -11.37
N GLY A 55 6.38 14.68 -11.54
CA GLY A 55 5.93 14.11 -12.82
C GLY A 55 6.43 12.71 -13.18
N THR A 56 7.31 12.08 -12.40
CA THR A 56 7.85 10.73 -12.71
C THR A 56 6.90 9.56 -12.43
N GLY A 57 5.61 9.82 -12.19
CA GLY A 57 4.62 8.77 -11.95
C GLY A 57 4.72 8.07 -10.59
N LYS A 58 5.24 8.73 -9.55
CA LYS A 58 5.29 8.17 -8.16
C LYS A 58 3.92 7.72 -7.65
N THR A 59 2.88 8.53 -7.87
CA THR A 59 1.49 8.20 -7.51
C THR A 59 0.98 7.00 -8.30
N ALA A 60 1.29 6.94 -9.60
CA ALA A 60 0.95 5.78 -10.43
C ALA A 60 1.61 4.50 -9.91
N LEU A 61 2.89 4.56 -9.52
CA LEU A 61 3.59 3.42 -8.92
C LEU A 61 2.91 2.96 -7.62
N ALA A 62 2.52 3.88 -6.74
CA ALA A 62 1.80 3.53 -5.51
C ALA A 62 0.45 2.85 -5.80
N HIS A 63 -0.25 3.27 -6.86
CA HIS A 63 -1.52 2.68 -7.27
C HIS A 63 -1.38 1.31 -7.94
N ALA A 64 -0.21 0.93 -8.45
CA ALA A 64 0.01 -0.40 -9.00
C ALA A 64 -0.28 -1.53 -7.98
N LEU A 65 -0.13 -1.24 -6.68
CA LEU A 65 -0.50 -2.15 -5.58
C LEU A 65 -2.01 -2.40 -5.49
N LYS A 66 -2.86 -1.43 -5.87
CA LYS A 66 -4.33 -1.49 -5.70
C LYS A 66 -4.90 -2.76 -6.32
N SER A 67 -4.48 -3.12 -7.53
CA SER A 67 -4.89 -4.34 -8.22
C SER A 67 -4.51 -5.60 -7.43
N SER A 68 -3.27 -5.68 -6.97
CA SER A 68 -2.77 -6.85 -6.23
C SER A 68 -3.43 -7.03 -4.87
N VAL A 69 -3.70 -5.93 -4.16
CA VAL A 69 -4.40 -5.94 -2.87
C VAL A 69 -5.85 -6.41 -3.06
N LYS A 70 -6.55 -5.84 -4.06
CA LYS A 70 -7.93 -6.25 -4.41
C LYS A 70 -8.02 -7.73 -4.81
N HIS A 71 -7.13 -8.20 -5.69
CA HIS A 71 -7.14 -9.59 -6.17
C HIS A 71 -6.95 -10.60 -5.04
N LYS A 72 -6.25 -10.24 -3.97
CA LYS A 72 -6.03 -11.14 -2.82
C LYS A 72 -7.06 -10.96 -1.70
N GLY A 73 -8.12 -10.17 -1.92
CA GLY A 73 -9.21 -9.94 -0.97
C GLY A 73 -8.86 -9.06 0.23
N ASP A 74 -7.78 -8.28 0.14
CA ASP A 74 -7.38 -7.35 1.21
C ASP A 74 -7.96 -5.95 0.96
N PHE A 75 -7.99 -5.12 2.01
CA PHE A 75 -8.42 -3.73 1.92
C PHE A 75 -7.29 -2.82 1.44
N TYR A 76 -7.60 -1.96 0.47
CA TYR A 76 -6.72 -0.89 -0.01
C TYR A 76 -7.33 0.46 0.36
N VAL A 77 -6.55 1.28 1.05
CA VAL A 77 -6.92 2.62 1.51
C VAL A 77 -5.87 3.57 0.96
N SER A 78 -6.28 4.62 0.26
CA SER A 78 -5.38 5.62 -0.32
C SER A 78 -5.97 7.00 -0.14
N GLY A 79 -5.16 7.96 0.27
CA GLY A 79 -5.58 9.36 0.36
C GLY A 79 -4.46 10.28 -0.10
N LYS A 80 -4.84 11.36 -0.77
CA LYS A 80 -3.92 12.44 -1.10
C LYS A 80 -3.79 13.40 0.09
N PHE A 81 -2.56 13.65 0.53
CA PHE A 81 -2.29 14.70 1.51
C PHE A 81 -2.12 16.04 0.79
N ASP A 82 -3.23 16.72 0.53
CA ASP A 82 -3.21 18.13 0.14
C ASP A 82 -3.32 19.00 1.38
N LYS A 83 -2.38 19.93 1.57
CA LYS A 83 -2.39 20.93 2.66
C LYS A 83 -3.61 21.87 2.64
N GLN A 84 -4.56 21.66 1.74
CA GLN A 84 -5.71 22.53 1.48
C GLN A 84 -6.98 22.13 2.25
N ILE A 85 -6.94 21.02 3.00
CA ILE A 85 -8.06 20.60 3.84
C ILE A 85 -7.88 21.27 5.21
N GLN A 86 -8.82 22.15 5.56
CA GLN A 86 -8.87 22.84 6.85
C GLN A 86 -8.70 21.86 8.01
N ALA A 87 -8.24 22.37 9.16
CA ALA A 87 -7.75 21.65 10.34
C ALA A 87 -8.75 20.73 11.07
N THR A 88 -9.58 19.95 10.36
CA THR A 88 -10.45 18.92 10.93
C THR A 88 -9.60 17.67 11.20
N PRO A 89 -9.47 17.23 12.46
CA PRO A 89 -8.79 15.98 12.77
C PRO A 89 -9.38 14.81 11.99
N TYR A 90 -8.54 13.88 11.56
CA TYR A 90 -8.91 12.64 10.84
C TYR A 90 -9.49 12.80 9.43
N SER A 91 -9.58 14.01 8.89
CA SER A 91 -10.07 14.26 7.52
C SER A 91 -9.33 13.42 6.46
N ALA A 92 -8.00 13.30 6.58
CA ALA A 92 -7.17 12.50 5.69
C ALA A 92 -7.52 10.99 5.73
N PHE A 93 -7.86 10.46 6.92
CA PHE A 93 -8.25 9.06 7.05
C PHE A 93 -9.64 8.81 6.46
N ALA A 94 -10.60 9.70 6.73
CA ALA A 94 -11.95 9.60 6.18
C ALA A 94 -11.95 9.66 4.64
N ALA A 95 -11.24 10.63 4.06
CA ALA A 95 -11.10 10.77 2.61
C ALA A 95 -10.48 9.52 1.97
N ALA A 96 -9.55 8.87 2.67
CA ALA A 96 -8.85 7.71 2.13
C ALA A 96 -9.73 6.45 1.95
N PHE A 97 -10.92 6.42 2.57
CA PHE A 97 -11.92 5.36 2.38
C PHE A 97 -12.89 5.65 1.22
N THR A 98 -12.90 6.87 0.67
CA THR A 98 -13.85 7.30 -0.37
C THR A 98 -13.23 7.46 -1.76
N GLU A 99 -11.94 7.17 -1.93
CA GLU A 99 -11.14 7.35 -3.15
C GLU A 99 -10.66 6.01 -3.78
#